data_AF-A0A3S0J5G3-F1
#
_entry.id   AF-A0A3S0J5G3-F1
#
_cell.length_a   1.000
_cell.length_b   1.000
_cell.length_c   1.000
_cell.angle_alpha   90.00
_cell.angle_beta   90.00
_cell.angle_gamma   90.00
#
_symmetry.space_group_name_H-M   'P 1'
#
loop_
_entity.id
_entity.type
_entity.pdbx_description
1 polymer ?
#
loop_
_entity_poly.entity_id
_entity_poly.type
_entity_poly.pdbx_seq_one_letter_code
_entity_poly.pdbx_strand_id
1 'polypeptide(L)'
;MKKHLLMLALASTCFIATQASAMTKDEYKVAKEKIEADYKVAKTQCGTMKDNAKDVCMKEAKGKEDVAKAELEQQYQPSDSHARKVAEEKVKATYEVAKEKCDDQKGEAKTACEKQAKADEAQGKAEIKAMKKTM
;
A
#
# COMPACT_ATOMS: atom_id res chain seq x y z
N MET A 1 0.30 36.10 48.10
CA MET A 1 -0.02 35.11 49.15
C MET A 1 -0.69 33.90 48.49
N LYS A 2 0.01 32.77 48.46
CA LYS A 2 -0.49 31.48 47.95
C LYS A 2 -1.59 30.97 48.89
N LYS A 3 -2.76 30.59 48.35
CA LYS A 3 -3.74 29.77 49.07
C LYS A 3 -4.26 28.65 48.15
N HIS A 4 -3.78 27.45 48.48
CA HIS A 4 -4.48 26.17 48.57
C HIS A 4 -5.41 25.73 47.44
N LEU A 5 -4.87 24.80 46.65
CA LEU A 5 -5.37 23.43 46.45
C LEU A 5 -6.79 23.14 47.01
N LEU A 6 -7.74 22.94 46.09
CA LEU A 6 -8.92 22.10 46.31
C LEU A 6 -9.13 21.24 45.05
N MET A 7 -8.87 19.95 45.20
CA MET A 7 -9.32 18.87 44.33
C MET A 7 -10.84 18.72 44.46
N LEU A 8 -11.58 18.61 43.34
CA LEU A 8 -12.76 17.72 43.23
C LEU A 8 -13.32 17.64 41.79
N ALA A 9 -13.28 16.40 41.28
CA ALA A 9 -14.26 15.70 40.44
C ALA A 9 -14.62 16.16 39.00
N LEU A 10 -14.21 15.30 38.07
CA LEU A 10 -15.05 14.62 37.05
C LEU A 10 -15.97 15.51 36.19
N ALA A 11 -15.42 16.03 35.10
CA ALA A 11 -16.19 16.37 33.91
C ALA A 11 -15.80 15.44 32.76
N SER A 12 -16.68 14.47 32.53
CA SER A 12 -16.74 13.49 31.45
C SER A 12 -15.99 13.88 30.17
N THR A 13 -14.85 13.24 29.93
CA THR A 13 -14.32 13.12 28.57
C THR A 13 -15.24 12.14 27.84
N CYS A 14 -16.11 12.65 26.96
CA CYS A 14 -16.74 11.82 25.95
C CYS A 14 -15.61 11.22 25.09
N PHE A 15 -15.15 10.02 25.48
CA PHE A 15 -14.58 9.07 24.56
C PHE A 15 -15.69 8.78 23.54
N ILE A 16 -15.69 9.50 22.43
CA ILE A 16 -16.38 9.03 21.23
C ILE A 16 -15.57 7.81 20.82
N ALA A 17 -15.95 6.64 21.33
CA ALA A 17 -15.56 5.39 20.72
C ALA A 17 -16.12 5.43 19.31
N THR A 18 -15.30 5.81 18.33
CA THR A 18 -15.58 5.58 16.92
C THR A 18 -15.68 4.08 16.76
N GLN A 19 -16.90 3.55 16.91
CA GLN A 19 -17.18 2.16 16.60
C GLN A 19 -16.97 2.01 15.10
N ALA A 20 -15.82 1.45 14.72
CA ALA A 20 -15.54 1.06 13.35
C ALA A 20 -16.57 0.00 12.98
N SER A 21 -17.64 0.43 12.30
CA SER A 21 -18.65 -0.47 11.75
C SER A 21 -17.99 -1.22 10.59
N ALA A 22 -18.19 -2.54 10.51
CA ALA A 22 -17.67 -3.32 9.39
C ALA A 22 -18.25 -2.79 8.06
N MET A 23 -17.40 -2.63 7.05
CA MET A 23 -17.79 -2.12 5.73
C MET A 23 -18.88 -3.01 5.11
N THR A 24 -19.95 -2.41 4.60
CA THR A 24 -21.02 -3.13 3.92
C THR A 24 -20.59 -3.59 2.52
N LYS A 25 -21.29 -4.58 1.96
CA LYS A 25 -21.01 -5.09 0.61
C LYS A 25 -21.14 -4.00 -0.47
N ASP A 26 -22.07 -3.07 -0.30
CA ASP A 26 -22.27 -1.99 -1.28
C ASP A 26 -21.20 -0.91 -1.14
N GLU A 27 -20.77 -0.56 0.08
CA GLU A 27 -19.60 0.31 0.29
C GLU A 27 -18.32 -0.32 -0.29
N TYR A 28 -18.13 -1.65 -0.14
CA TYR A 28 -17.01 -2.37 -0.75
C TYR A 28 -17.02 -2.25 -2.29
N LYS A 29 -18.18 -2.45 -2.94
CA LYS A 29 -18.27 -2.30 -4.41
C LYS A 29 -17.94 -0.88 -4.85
N VAL A 30 -18.49 0.12 -4.16
CA VAL A 30 -18.23 1.54 -4.47
C VAL A 30 -16.74 1.88 -4.29
N ALA A 31 -16.11 1.39 -3.20
CA ALA A 31 -14.69 1.58 -2.98
C ALA A 31 -13.85 0.91 -4.08
N LYS A 32 -14.23 -0.30 -4.52
CA LYS A 32 -13.57 -1.02 -5.60
C LYS A 32 -13.70 -0.29 -6.94
N GLU A 33 -14.89 0.18 -7.29
CA GLU A 33 -15.14 0.98 -8.50
C GLU A 33 -14.31 2.27 -8.48
N LYS A 34 -14.20 2.93 -7.32
CA LYS A 34 -13.35 4.11 -7.15
C LYS A 34 -11.87 3.80 -7.42
N ILE A 35 -11.33 2.70 -6.88
CA ILE A 35 -9.95 2.28 -7.13
C ILE A 35 -9.70 2.06 -8.63
N GLU A 36 -10.65 1.44 -9.33
CA GLU A 36 -10.56 1.21 -10.78
C GLU A 36 -10.65 2.50 -11.60
N ALA A 37 -11.50 3.43 -11.17
CA ALA A 37 -11.59 4.77 -11.77
C ALA A 37 -10.29 5.56 -11.57
N ASP A 38 -9.73 5.55 -10.36
CA ASP A 38 -8.46 6.22 -10.04
C ASP A 38 -7.31 5.64 -10.88
N TYR A 39 -7.25 4.31 -11.04
CA TYR A 39 -6.28 3.66 -11.94
C TYR A 39 -6.47 4.08 -13.40
N LYS A 40 -7.71 4.18 -13.89
CA LYS A 40 -7.99 4.63 -15.27
C LYS A 40 -7.53 6.08 -15.50
N VAL A 41 -7.72 6.96 -14.51
CA VAL A 41 -7.22 8.34 -14.54
C VAL A 41 -5.69 8.34 -14.56
N ALA A 42 -5.04 7.59 -13.66
CA ALA A 42 -3.59 7.48 -13.61
C ALA A 42 -3.02 6.94 -14.93
N LYS A 43 -3.62 5.90 -15.52
CA LYS A 43 -3.22 5.36 -16.83
C LYS A 43 -3.32 6.40 -17.95
N THR A 44 -4.37 7.23 -17.92
CA THR A 44 -4.55 8.32 -18.89
C THR A 44 -3.45 9.35 -18.75
N GLN A 45 -3.11 9.74 -17.52
CA GLN A 45 -1.99 10.65 -17.23
C GLN A 45 -0.64 10.06 -17.67
N CYS A 46 -0.36 8.79 -17.35
CA CYS A 46 0.83 8.10 -17.83
C CYS A 46 0.89 8.05 -19.37
N GLY A 47 -0.26 8.00 -20.04
CA GLY A 47 -0.38 8.03 -21.49
C GLY A 47 0.22 9.28 -22.16
N THR A 48 0.36 10.40 -21.43
CA THR A 48 0.99 11.63 -21.96
C THR A 48 2.52 11.60 -21.86
N MET A 49 3.09 10.60 -21.17
CA MET A 49 4.53 10.39 -21.07
C MET A 49 5.04 9.54 -22.24
N LYS A 50 6.36 9.42 -22.37
CA LYS A 50 7.02 8.65 -23.45
C LYS A 50 8.09 7.73 -22.88
N ASP A 51 8.43 6.71 -23.65
CA ASP A 51 9.52 5.77 -23.38
C ASP A 51 9.47 5.22 -21.95
N ASN A 52 10.62 4.98 -21.31
CA ASN A 52 10.68 4.38 -19.98
C ASN A 52 9.90 5.17 -18.91
N ALA A 53 9.82 6.50 -19.04
CA ALA A 53 9.04 7.31 -18.10
C ALA A 53 7.55 6.94 -18.12
N LYS A 54 7.00 6.60 -19.29
CA LYS A 54 5.64 6.09 -19.42
C LYS A 54 5.52 4.71 -18.77
N ASP A 55 6.45 3.82 -19.02
CA ASP A 55 6.37 2.45 -18.53
C ASP A 55 6.49 2.40 -17.00
N VAL A 56 7.42 3.17 -16.42
CA VAL A 56 7.54 3.38 -14.97
C VAL A 56 6.23 3.92 -14.38
N CYS A 57 5.64 4.94 -15.01
CA CYS A 57 4.36 5.50 -14.56
C CYS A 57 3.25 4.44 -14.57
N MET A 58 3.17 3.63 -15.64
CA MET A 58 2.19 2.54 -15.74
C MET A 58 2.38 1.48 -14.65
N LYS A 59 3.63 1.11 -14.33
CA LYS A 59 3.95 0.19 -13.23
C LYS A 59 3.57 0.77 -11.88
N GLU A 60 3.85 2.04 -11.63
CA GLU A 60 3.46 2.73 -10.39
C GLU A 60 1.94 2.80 -10.25
N ALA A 61 1.22 3.15 -11.32
CA ALA A 61 -0.24 3.20 -11.32
C ALA A 61 -0.85 1.82 -11.06
N LYS A 62 -0.34 0.77 -11.73
CA LYS A 62 -0.83 -0.60 -11.55
C LYS A 62 -0.51 -1.13 -10.16
N GLY A 63 0.70 -0.89 -9.65
CA GLY A 63 1.09 -1.28 -8.30
C GLY A 63 0.20 -0.64 -7.23
N LYS A 64 -0.14 0.65 -7.39
CA LYS A 64 -1.08 1.35 -6.50
C LYS A 64 -2.47 0.73 -6.54
N GLU A 65 -2.99 0.40 -7.72
CA GLU A 65 -4.29 -0.28 -7.89
C GLU A 65 -4.30 -1.63 -7.16
N ASP A 66 -3.28 -2.46 -7.37
CA ASP A 66 -3.21 -3.81 -6.80
C ASP A 66 -3.08 -3.77 -5.26
N VAL A 67 -2.27 -2.87 -4.73
CA VAL A 67 -2.15 -2.64 -3.28
C VAL A 67 -3.47 -2.14 -2.70
N ALA A 68 -4.11 -1.15 -3.32
CA ALA A 68 -5.38 -0.61 -2.84
C ALA A 68 -6.49 -1.68 -2.85
N LYS A 69 -6.54 -2.53 -3.88
CA LYS A 69 -7.46 -3.67 -3.92
C LYS A 69 -7.18 -4.65 -2.78
N ALA A 70 -5.93 -5.01 -2.53
CA ALA A 70 -5.58 -5.90 -1.42
C ALA A 70 -5.93 -5.29 -0.05
N GLU A 71 -5.69 -3.99 0.13
CA GLU A 71 -6.04 -3.26 1.36
C GLU A 71 -7.55 -3.18 1.55
N LEU A 72 -8.31 -3.00 0.47
CA LEU A 72 -9.78 -3.04 0.51
C LEU A 72 -10.30 -4.42 0.93
N GLU A 73 -9.73 -5.51 0.39
CA GLU A 73 -10.09 -6.87 0.83
C GLU A 73 -9.80 -7.07 2.33
N GLN A 74 -8.65 -6.60 2.81
CA GLN A 74 -8.31 -6.66 4.23
C GLN A 74 -9.26 -5.82 5.11
N GLN A 75 -9.77 -4.69 4.60
CA GLN A 75 -10.73 -3.87 5.33
C GLN A 75 -12.13 -4.50 5.35
N TYR A 76 -12.54 -5.11 4.24
CA TYR A 76 -13.87 -5.72 4.10
C TYR A 76 -13.97 -7.08 4.80
N GLN A 77 -12.93 -7.91 4.68
CA GLN A 77 -12.84 -9.22 5.31
C GLN A 77 -11.44 -9.42 5.95
N PRO A 78 -11.18 -8.84 7.12
CA PRO A 78 -9.88 -8.96 7.77
C PRO A 78 -9.46 -10.42 8.02
N SER A 79 -8.27 -10.80 7.54
CA SER A 79 -7.65 -12.10 7.87
C SER A 79 -6.13 -12.03 7.70
N ASP A 80 -5.40 -12.97 8.30
CA ASP A 80 -3.95 -13.06 8.10
C ASP A 80 -3.58 -13.28 6.64
N SER A 81 -4.44 -13.96 5.87
CA SER A 81 -4.21 -14.16 4.45
C SER A 81 -4.34 -12.87 3.64
N HIS A 82 -5.34 -12.05 3.95
CA HIS A 82 -5.53 -10.74 3.32
C HIS A 82 -4.44 -9.74 3.76
N ALA A 83 -4.05 -9.73 5.03
CA ALA A 83 -2.92 -8.94 5.52
C ALA A 83 -1.59 -9.33 4.83
N ARG A 84 -1.34 -10.64 4.66
CA ARG A 84 -0.19 -11.14 3.90
C ARG A 84 -0.24 -10.69 2.45
N LYS A 85 -1.41 -10.75 1.82
CA LYS A 85 -1.61 -10.33 0.42
C LYS A 85 -1.31 -8.84 0.23
N VAL A 86 -1.69 -7.98 1.17
CA VAL A 86 -1.31 -6.55 1.17
C VAL A 86 0.21 -6.40 1.13
N ALA A 87 0.93 -7.12 2.00
CA ALA A 87 2.38 -7.04 2.03
C ALA A 87 3.02 -7.59 0.74
N GLU A 88 2.51 -8.70 0.20
CA GLU A 88 2.97 -9.29 -1.07
C GLU A 88 2.80 -8.31 -2.24
N GLU A 89 1.65 -7.64 -2.37
CA GLU A 89 1.42 -6.66 -3.44
C GLU A 89 2.30 -5.41 -3.26
N LYS A 90 2.61 -4.98 -2.03
CA LYS A 90 3.55 -3.87 -1.78
C LYS A 90 4.97 -4.19 -2.23
N VAL A 91 5.47 -5.39 -1.90
CA VAL A 91 6.79 -5.85 -2.36
C VAL A 91 6.82 -5.96 -3.88
N LYS A 92 5.82 -6.59 -4.48
CA LYS A 92 5.71 -6.76 -5.93
C LYS A 92 5.63 -5.42 -6.66
N ALA A 93 4.81 -4.48 -6.19
CA ALA A 93 4.71 -3.14 -6.78
C ALA A 93 6.05 -2.41 -6.75
N THR A 94 6.76 -2.48 -5.62
CA THR A 94 8.08 -1.86 -5.47
C THR A 94 9.09 -2.48 -6.42
N TYR A 95 9.13 -3.81 -6.52
CA TYR A 95 10.03 -4.53 -7.43
C TYR A 95 9.76 -4.21 -8.90
N GLU A 96 8.50 -4.24 -9.34
CA GLU A 96 8.15 -3.99 -10.74
C GLU A 96 8.52 -2.56 -11.17
N VAL A 97 8.32 -1.57 -10.29
CA VAL A 97 8.74 -0.18 -10.54
C VAL A 97 10.26 -0.07 -10.56
N ALA A 98 10.96 -0.71 -9.62
CA ALA A 98 12.42 -0.67 -9.56
C ALA A 98 13.04 -1.31 -10.82
N LYS A 99 12.49 -2.44 -11.27
CA LYS A 99 12.93 -3.13 -12.48
C LYS A 99 12.77 -2.26 -13.72
N GLU A 100 11.62 -1.61 -13.88
CA GLU A 100 11.38 -0.69 -15.00
C GLU A 100 12.33 0.52 -14.95
N LYS A 101 12.59 1.08 -13.76
CA LYS A 101 13.59 2.14 -13.57
C LYS A 101 15.02 1.70 -13.96
N CYS A 102 15.33 0.41 -13.89
CA CYS A 102 16.62 -0.11 -14.35
C CYS A 102 16.76 -0.08 -15.88
N ASP A 103 15.66 -0.02 -16.64
CA ASP A 103 15.70 -0.03 -18.10
C ASP A 103 16.30 1.25 -18.71
N ASP A 104 16.35 2.36 -17.95
CA ASP A 104 17.09 3.57 -18.32
C ASP A 104 18.61 3.39 -18.28
N GLN A 105 19.10 2.35 -17.61
CA GLN A 105 20.53 2.07 -17.47
C GLN A 105 21.04 1.18 -18.60
N LYS A 106 22.37 1.10 -18.74
CA LYS A 106 23.03 0.29 -19.79
C LYS A 106 24.22 -0.48 -19.22
N GLY A 107 24.57 -1.59 -19.88
CA GLY A 107 25.72 -2.42 -19.53
C GLY A 107 25.71 -2.89 -18.07
N GLU A 108 26.87 -2.86 -17.42
CA GLU A 108 27.05 -3.30 -16.03
C GLU A 108 26.14 -2.58 -15.03
N ALA A 109 25.83 -1.30 -15.27
CA ALA A 109 24.94 -0.53 -14.39
C ALA A 109 23.53 -1.14 -14.38
N LYS A 110 22.98 -1.48 -15.56
CA LYS A 110 21.66 -2.13 -15.67
C LYS A 110 21.65 -3.49 -14.97
N THR A 111 22.66 -4.31 -15.21
CA THR A 111 22.79 -5.63 -14.57
C THR A 111 22.84 -5.51 -13.05
N ALA A 112 23.61 -4.57 -12.52
CA ALA A 112 23.70 -4.30 -11.09
C ALA A 112 22.35 -3.82 -10.52
N CYS A 113 21.66 -2.91 -11.22
CA CYS A 113 20.35 -2.41 -10.83
C CYS A 113 19.31 -3.55 -10.75
N GLU A 114 19.21 -4.39 -11.78
CA GLU A 114 18.26 -5.51 -11.79
C GLU A 114 18.58 -6.54 -10.70
N LYS A 115 19.86 -6.78 -10.43
CA LYS A 115 20.30 -7.68 -9.36
C LYS A 115 19.86 -7.14 -8.00
N GLN A 116 20.01 -5.83 -7.77
CA GLN A 116 19.55 -5.20 -6.53
C GLN A 116 18.03 -5.29 -6.39
N ALA A 117 17.28 -4.94 -7.43
CA ALA A 117 15.81 -5.02 -7.40
C ALA A 117 15.31 -6.45 -7.05
N LYS A 118 15.95 -7.48 -7.63
CA LYS A 118 15.65 -8.89 -7.30
C LYS A 118 16.02 -9.26 -5.86
N ALA A 119 17.13 -8.74 -5.35
CA ALA A 119 17.56 -8.96 -3.97
C ALA A 119 16.55 -8.34 -2.98
N ASP A 120 16.11 -7.11 -3.25
CA ASP A 120 15.12 -6.40 -2.44
C ASP A 120 13.76 -7.13 -2.46
N GLU A 121 13.32 -7.61 -3.64
CA GLU A 121 12.10 -8.41 -3.75
C GLU A 121 12.20 -9.72 -2.93
N ALA A 122 13.33 -10.42 -3.02
CA ALA A 122 13.57 -11.65 -2.28
C ALA A 122 13.59 -11.41 -0.77
N GLN A 123 14.23 -10.32 -0.33
CA GLN A 123 14.23 -9.90 1.07
C GLN A 123 12.81 -9.61 1.56
N GLY A 124 12.04 -8.78 0.85
CA GLY A 124 10.66 -8.48 1.23
C GLY A 124 9.78 -9.74 1.32
N LYS A 125 9.93 -10.67 0.37
CA LYS A 125 9.23 -11.98 0.44
C LYS A 125 9.66 -12.81 1.66
N ALA A 126 10.94 -12.77 2.03
CA ALA A 126 11.44 -13.47 3.21
C ALA A 126 10.89 -12.87 4.51
N GLU A 127 10.80 -11.54 4.60
CA GLU A 127 10.21 -10.82 5.73
C GLU A 127 8.72 -11.16 5.90
N ILE A 128 7.95 -11.16 4.80
CA ILE A 128 6.54 -11.58 4.80
C ILE A 128 6.39 -13.03 5.29
N LYS A 129 7.26 -13.93 4.83
CA LYS A 129 7.27 -15.33 5.29
C LYS A 129 7.61 -15.45 6.77
N ALA A 130 8.50 -14.61 7.28
CA ALA A 130 8.84 -14.56 8.70
C ALA A 130 7.66 -14.05 9.54
N MET A 131 6.94 -13.02 9.08
CA MET A 131 5.72 -12.52 9.74
C MET A 131 4.64 -13.60 9.85
N LYS A 132 4.45 -14.44 8.82
CA LYS A 132 3.55 -15.59 8.88
C LYS A 132 3.90 -16.58 10.00
N LYS A 133 5.18 -16.72 10.36
CA LYS A 133 5.61 -17.63 11.43
C LYS A 133 5.30 -17.08 12.82
N THR A 134 5.10 -15.78 12.95
CA THR A 134 4.90 -15.07 14.22
C THR A 134 3.45 -14.73 14.52
N MET A 135 2.54 -14.89 13.55
CA MET A 135 1.09 -14.77 13.70
C MET A 135 0.50 -16.15 13.96
#